data_AF-A0A533YVN2-F1
#
_entry.id   AF-A0A533YVN2-F1
#
_cell.length_a   1.000
_cell.length_b   1.000
_cell.length_c   1.000
_cell.angle_alpha   90.00
_cell.angle_beta   90.00
_cell.angle_gamma   90.00
#
_symmetry.space_group_name_H-M   'P 1'
#
loop_
_entity.id
_entity.type
_entity.pdbx_description
1 polymer ?
#
loop_
_entity_poly.entity_id
_entity_poly.type
_entity_poly.pdbx_seq_one_letter_code
_entity_poly.pdbx_strand_id
1 'polypeptide(L)'
;MQAVGRARAMPLRRAVGTVPAPAVRLDAVEKHVTKVRTRALAFARALRKPPFHPETVHRLRTHLRRLQAYAEFLQRPRIAARLADCVSWLSDLRTLYVFQQFLRRRGASVPDRSRMDVAVRDEEWAVARAGYPEIIRTRLAGLSVTRMRRPAAFLAERFATLSRDRAVRLDTALRGLSPEATRKELHRLRLLIKSLRYQAEIALEAGRGDPRMVAALKRLQRTLGDYCDRDQFLRLARKLDLACRNEVKKEYRRYRQRARAAVRKLGPPQSSLIALR
;
A
#
# COMPACT_ATOMS: atom_id res chain seq x y z
N MET A 1 -58.25 -54.97 17.08
CA MET A 1 -58.77 -53.61 16.85
C MET A 1 -57.75 -52.60 17.35
N GLN A 2 -57.37 -51.69 16.47
CA GLN A 2 -56.35 -50.65 16.62
C GLN A 2 -56.89 -49.43 17.39
N ALA A 3 -56.01 -48.72 18.11
CA ALA A 3 -56.00 -47.26 18.28
C ALA A 3 -54.67 -46.88 19.00
N VAL A 4 -53.58 -46.65 18.28
CA VAL A 4 -53.12 -45.37 17.70
C VAL A 4 -52.58 -44.42 18.79
N GLY A 5 -51.24 -44.42 18.92
CA GLY A 5 -50.48 -43.53 19.78
C GLY A 5 -50.50 -42.07 19.32
N ARG A 6 -50.59 -41.15 20.28
CA ARG A 6 -50.42 -39.71 20.05
C ARG A 6 -48.95 -39.33 20.27
N ALA A 7 -48.19 -39.26 19.18
CA ALA A 7 -46.91 -38.57 19.17
C ALA A 7 -47.17 -37.05 19.22
N ARG A 8 -46.62 -36.38 20.25
CA ARG A 8 -46.58 -34.91 20.33
C ARG A 8 -45.66 -34.40 19.22
N ALA A 9 -46.25 -33.71 18.24
CA ALA A 9 -45.51 -32.98 17.21
C ALA A 9 -44.71 -31.84 17.85
N MET A 10 -43.39 -31.93 17.78
CA MET A 10 -42.50 -30.80 18.05
C MET A 10 -42.60 -29.77 16.92
N PRO A 11 -42.63 -28.46 17.22
CA PRO A 11 -42.69 -27.44 16.20
C PRO A 11 -41.38 -27.43 15.40
N LEU A 12 -41.50 -27.68 14.10
CA LEU A 12 -40.45 -27.49 13.11
C LEU A 12 -39.91 -26.06 13.23
N ARG A 13 -38.68 -25.95 13.75
CA ARG A 13 -37.89 -24.72 13.66
C ARG A 13 -37.80 -24.32 12.20
N ARG A 14 -38.51 -23.25 11.84
CA ARG A 14 -38.39 -22.59 10.54
C ARG A 14 -36.90 -22.38 10.25
N ALA A 15 -36.43 -22.95 9.15
CA ALA A 15 -35.14 -22.63 8.58
C ALA A 15 -35.06 -21.11 8.43
N VAL A 16 -34.16 -20.51 9.19
CA VAL A 16 -33.80 -19.10 9.06
C VAL A 16 -33.30 -18.93 7.64
N GLY A 17 -34.12 -18.27 6.82
CA GLY A 17 -33.76 -17.95 5.44
C GLY A 17 -32.37 -17.31 5.43
N THR A 18 -31.48 -17.91 4.66
CA THR A 18 -30.20 -17.31 4.31
C THR A 18 -30.50 -15.95 3.69
N VAL A 19 -30.30 -14.89 4.48
CA VAL A 19 -30.32 -13.52 3.98
C VAL A 19 -29.35 -13.50 2.79
N PRO A 20 -29.82 -13.18 1.57
CA PRO A 20 -28.93 -13.11 0.42
C PRO A 20 -27.86 -12.08 0.77
N ALA A 21 -26.59 -12.54 0.77
CA ALA A 21 -25.47 -11.67 1.03
C ALA A 21 -25.62 -10.44 0.12
N PRO A 22 -25.48 -9.20 0.65
CA PRO A 22 -25.83 -8.00 -0.09
C PRO A 22 -25.18 -8.06 -1.46
N ALA A 23 -26.02 -7.94 -2.50
CA ALA A 23 -25.63 -7.99 -3.90
C ALA A 23 -24.32 -7.22 -4.03
N VAL A 24 -23.26 -7.94 -4.41
CA VAL A 24 -21.93 -7.35 -4.46
C VAL A 24 -22.04 -6.11 -5.34
N ARG A 25 -21.66 -4.93 -4.83
CA ARG A 25 -21.52 -3.74 -5.66
C ARG A 25 -20.28 -3.91 -6.53
N LEU A 26 -20.34 -4.83 -7.49
CA LEU A 26 -19.25 -5.17 -8.41
C LEU A 26 -18.90 -3.96 -9.28
N ASP A 27 -19.93 -3.16 -9.58
CA ASP A 27 -19.81 -1.83 -10.15
C ASP A 27 -18.94 -0.88 -9.30
N ALA A 28 -18.88 -1.05 -7.96
CA ALA A 28 -18.05 -0.22 -7.10
C ALA A 28 -16.55 -0.42 -7.36
N VAL A 29 -16.10 -1.65 -7.67
CA VAL A 29 -14.69 -1.91 -8.00
C VAL A 29 -14.31 -1.22 -9.30
N GLU A 30 -15.13 -1.36 -10.34
CA GLU A 30 -14.91 -0.71 -11.64
C GLU A 30 -14.97 0.82 -11.55
N LYS A 31 -15.98 1.36 -10.85
CA LYS A 31 -16.12 2.80 -10.57
C LYS A 31 -14.90 3.34 -9.83
N HIS A 32 -14.37 2.59 -8.85
CA HIS A 32 -13.21 3.03 -8.09
C HIS A 32 -11.92 3.00 -8.92
N VAL A 33 -11.69 1.92 -9.67
CA VAL A 33 -10.54 1.83 -10.59
C VAL A 33 -10.57 3.00 -11.59
N THR A 34 -11.74 3.29 -12.15
CA THR A 34 -11.96 4.45 -13.02
C THR A 34 -11.59 5.76 -12.33
N LYS A 35 -12.13 6.00 -11.12
CA LYS A 35 -11.84 7.21 -10.33
C LYS A 35 -10.35 7.38 -10.01
N VAL A 36 -9.66 6.31 -9.60
CA VAL A 36 -8.22 6.35 -9.30
C VAL A 36 -7.42 6.60 -10.57
N ARG A 37 -7.76 5.96 -11.69
CA ARG A 37 -7.12 6.20 -12.99
C ARG A 37 -7.28 7.65 -13.43
N THR A 38 -8.49 8.20 -13.38
CA THR A 38 -8.75 9.60 -13.77
C THR A 38 -7.92 10.58 -12.94
N ARG A 39 -7.85 10.37 -11.61
CA ARG A 39 -7.00 11.18 -10.73
C ARG A 39 -5.51 11.02 -11.05
N ALA A 40 -5.03 9.79 -11.25
CA ALA A 40 -3.65 9.55 -11.65
C ALA A 40 -3.30 10.28 -12.95
N LEU A 41 -4.19 10.22 -13.95
CA LEU A 41 -4.00 10.89 -15.23
C LEU A 41 -3.94 12.41 -15.07
N ALA A 42 -4.80 12.99 -14.23
CA ALA A 42 -4.76 14.43 -13.92
C ALA A 42 -3.41 14.84 -13.29
N PHE A 43 -2.92 14.09 -12.30
CA PHE A 43 -1.62 14.38 -11.69
C PHE A 43 -0.45 14.16 -12.66
N ALA A 44 -0.50 13.15 -13.53
CA ALA A 44 0.50 12.96 -14.57
C ALA A 44 0.52 14.14 -15.57
N ARG A 45 -0.66 14.65 -15.97
CA ARG A 45 -0.78 15.83 -16.83
C ARG A 45 -0.25 17.12 -16.20
N ALA A 46 -0.26 17.20 -14.87
CA ALA A 46 0.27 18.35 -14.13
C ALA A 46 1.81 18.33 -14.04
N LEU A 47 2.46 17.17 -14.24
CA LEU A 47 3.91 17.03 -14.26
C LEU A 47 4.46 17.30 -15.68
N ARG A 48 4.34 18.54 -16.17
CA ARG A 48 4.79 18.89 -17.54
C ARG A 48 6.29 19.21 -17.61
N LYS A 49 6.74 20.13 -16.77
CA LYS A 49 8.13 20.60 -16.73
C LYS A 49 8.59 20.79 -15.28
N PRO A 50 9.87 20.58 -14.97
CA PRO A 50 10.41 20.92 -13.66
C PRO A 50 10.41 22.45 -13.44
N PRO A 51 10.40 22.93 -12.18
CA PRO A 51 10.35 22.15 -10.95
C PRO A 51 8.98 21.49 -10.75
N PHE A 52 8.96 20.27 -10.21
CA PHE A 52 7.70 19.57 -9.98
C PHE A 52 7.18 19.88 -8.58
N HIS A 53 5.87 20.04 -8.46
CA HIS A 53 5.27 20.22 -7.13
C HIS A 53 5.36 18.89 -6.34
N PRO A 54 5.96 18.86 -5.13
CA PRO A 54 6.18 17.61 -4.38
C PRO A 54 4.91 16.82 -4.09
N GLU A 55 3.81 17.53 -3.79
CA GLU A 55 2.52 16.89 -3.54
C GLU A 55 1.93 16.23 -4.78
N THR A 56 2.16 16.80 -5.97
CA THR A 56 1.69 16.21 -7.25
C THR A 56 2.41 14.88 -7.50
N VAL A 57 3.73 14.83 -7.31
CA VAL A 57 4.51 13.59 -7.41
C VAL A 57 4.05 12.58 -6.35
N HIS A 58 3.81 13.02 -5.12
CA HIS A 58 3.30 12.15 -4.05
C HIS A 58 1.93 11.53 -4.39
N ARG A 59 0.98 12.35 -4.86
CA ARG A 59 -0.38 11.91 -5.20
C ARG A 59 -0.38 10.98 -6.41
N LEU A 60 0.36 11.31 -7.46
CA LEU A 60 0.51 10.43 -8.63
C LEU A 60 1.01 9.05 -8.23
N ARG A 61 2.12 8.98 -7.47
CA ARG A 61 2.68 7.72 -6.97
C ARG A 61 1.68 6.93 -6.13
N THR A 62 0.91 7.61 -5.29
CA THR A 62 -0.10 6.97 -4.44
C THR A 62 -1.21 6.36 -5.28
N HIS A 63 -1.69 7.06 -6.31
CA HIS A 63 -2.71 6.53 -7.22
C HIS A 63 -2.19 5.41 -8.10
N LEU A 64 -0.97 5.50 -8.63
CA LEU A 64 -0.32 4.40 -9.36
C LEU A 64 -0.18 3.15 -8.49
N ARG A 65 0.23 3.30 -7.22
CA ARG A 65 0.35 2.15 -6.31
C ARG A 65 -1.01 1.55 -5.94
N ARG A 66 -2.07 2.36 -5.86
CA ARG A 66 -3.45 1.85 -5.73
C ARG A 66 -3.87 1.05 -6.95
N LEU A 67 -3.68 1.59 -8.16
CA LEU A 67 -3.98 0.87 -9.41
C LEU A 67 -3.20 -0.45 -9.51
N GLN A 68 -1.93 -0.45 -9.10
CA GLN A 68 -1.13 -1.67 -9.04
C GLN A 68 -1.78 -2.70 -8.11
N ALA A 69 -2.17 -2.30 -6.90
CA ALA A 69 -2.82 -3.21 -5.94
C ALA A 69 -4.18 -3.73 -6.45
N TYR A 70 -4.94 -2.90 -7.18
CA TYR A 70 -6.13 -3.34 -7.90
C TYR A 70 -5.80 -4.39 -8.96
N ALA A 71 -4.79 -4.17 -9.79
CA ALA A 71 -4.35 -5.14 -10.79
C ALA A 71 -3.87 -6.46 -10.15
N GLU A 72 -3.16 -6.41 -9.02
CA GLU A 72 -2.78 -7.59 -8.23
C GLU A 72 -4.01 -8.33 -7.70
N PHE A 73 -4.97 -7.62 -7.10
CA PHE A 73 -6.22 -8.18 -6.59
C PHE A 73 -7.03 -8.90 -7.68
N LEU A 74 -7.05 -8.32 -8.88
CA LEU A 74 -7.75 -8.83 -10.07
C LEU A 74 -6.93 -9.88 -10.84
N GLN A 75 -5.76 -10.29 -10.33
CA GLN A 75 -4.82 -11.22 -10.96
C GLN A 75 -4.48 -10.81 -12.40
N ARG A 76 -4.02 -9.56 -12.57
CA ARG A 76 -3.54 -8.99 -13.82
C ARG A 76 -2.03 -8.66 -13.72
N PRO A 77 -1.15 -9.69 -13.72
CA PRO A 77 0.27 -9.52 -13.40
C PRO A 77 1.00 -8.58 -14.36
N ARG A 78 0.72 -8.66 -15.67
CA ARG A 78 1.32 -7.76 -16.68
C ARG A 78 0.96 -6.29 -16.45
N ILE A 79 -0.28 -6.02 -16.04
CA ILE A 79 -0.74 -4.65 -15.72
C ILE A 79 -0.10 -4.17 -14.41
N ALA A 80 -0.08 -5.02 -13.39
CA ALA A 80 0.56 -4.71 -12.11
C ALA A 80 2.04 -4.38 -12.27
N ALA A 81 2.79 -5.16 -13.07
CA ALA A 81 4.20 -4.92 -13.35
C ALA A 81 4.43 -3.56 -14.04
N ARG A 82 3.66 -3.25 -15.10
CA ARG A 82 3.74 -1.96 -15.80
C ARG A 82 3.46 -0.77 -14.88
N LEU A 83 2.51 -0.91 -13.94
CA LEU A 83 2.22 0.12 -12.95
C LEU A 83 3.31 0.22 -11.89
N ALA A 84 3.94 -0.90 -11.52
CA ALA A 84 5.08 -0.93 -10.62
C ALA A 84 6.28 -0.18 -11.21
N ASP A 85 6.53 -0.29 -12.51
CA ASP A 85 7.56 0.50 -13.22
C ASP A 85 7.25 2.01 -13.14
N CYS A 86 6.01 2.41 -13.42
CA CYS A 86 5.59 3.81 -13.29
C CYS A 86 5.81 4.34 -11.87
N VAL A 87 5.62 3.49 -10.85
CA VAL A 87 5.98 3.84 -9.47
C VAL A 87 7.49 3.88 -9.29
N SER A 88 8.29 2.97 -9.85
CA SER A 88 9.74 2.97 -9.63
C SER A 88 10.39 4.25 -10.15
N TRP A 89 10.00 4.72 -11.34
CA TRP A 89 10.53 5.92 -12.01
C TRP A 89 10.46 7.22 -11.21
N LEU A 90 9.51 7.34 -10.28
CA LEU A 90 9.33 8.54 -9.45
C LEU A 90 9.87 8.35 -8.02
N SER A 91 10.56 7.25 -7.75
CA SER A 91 10.87 6.85 -6.36
C SER A 91 11.98 7.66 -5.75
N ASP A 92 13.06 7.88 -6.47
CA ASP A 92 14.21 8.62 -5.98
C ASP A 92 13.86 10.09 -5.80
N LEU A 93 13.21 10.71 -6.81
CA LEU A 93 12.65 12.06 -6.68
C LEU A 93 11.73 12.21 -5.46
N ARG A 94 10.80 11.26 -5.25
CA ARG A 94 9.91 11.34 -4.09
C ARG A 94 10.68 11.24 -2.78
N THR A 95 11.67 10.35 -2.70
CA THR A 95 12.49 10.18 -1.50
C THR A 95 13.28 11.46 -1.20
N LEU A 96 13.84 12.13 -2.21
CA LEU A 96 14.51 13.44 -2.06
C LEU A 96 13.55 14.50 -1.51
N TYR A 97 12.33 14.63 -2.05
CA TYR A 97 11.34 15.57 -1.49
C TYR A 97 10.97 15.27 -0.03
N VAL A 98 10.82 13.99 0.36
CA VAL A 98 10.57 13.68 1.77
C VAL A 98 11.76 14.12 2.62
N PHE A 99 12.98 13.86 2.15
CA PHE A 99 14.18 14.18 2.93
C PHE A 99 14.42 15.69 3.03
N GLN A 100 14.23 16.44 1.94
CA GLN A 100 14.24 17.90 1.92
C GLN A 100 13.24 18.48 2.92
N GLN A 101 11.98 18.00 2.91
CA GLN A 101 10.97 18.44 3.87
C GLN A 101 11.38 18.11 5.31
N PHE A 102 11.99 16.93 5.54
CA PHE A 102 12.50 16.55 6.85
C PHE A 102 13.61 17.49 7.34
N LEU A 103 14.59 17.81 6.49
CA LEU A 103 15.68 18.74 6.82
C LEU A 103 15.16 20.16 7.11
N ARG A 104 14.19 20.64 6.32
CA ARG A 104 13.56 21.96 6.54
C ARG A 104 12.86 22.03 7.89
N ARG A 105 12.06 21.01 8.24
CA ARG A 105 11.37 20.96 9.55
C ARG A 105 12.33 20.85 10.74
N ARG A 106 13.55 20.38 10.51
CA ARG A 106 14.61 20.25 11.52
C ARG A 106 15.44 21.52 11.70
N GLY A 107 15.27 22.53 10.85
CA GLY A 107 16.16 23.68 10.84
C GLY A 107 17.59 23.29 10.43
N ALA A 108 17.75 22.36 9.48
CA ALA A 108 19.07 21.97 8.99
C ALA A 108 19.87 23.18 8.47
N SER A 109 21.20 23.07 8.53
CA SER A 109 22.12 24.14 8.14
C SER A 109 21.91 24.60 6.69
N VAL A 110 22.26 25.85 6.39
CA VAL A 110 22.17 26.39 5.02
C VAL A 110 22.95 25.52 4.02
N PRO A 111 24.19 25.06 4.29
CA PRO A 111 24.91 24.17 3.38
C PRO A 111 24.18 22.85 3.09
N ASP A 112 23.63 22.18 4.11
CA ASP A 112 22.92 20.91 3.94
C ASP A 112 21.64 21.10 3.11
N ARG A 113 20.91 22.20 3.34
CA ARG A 113 19.73 22.55 2.54
C ARG A 113 20.09 22.85 1.09
N SER A 114 21.17 23.59 0.85
CA SER A 114 21.65 23.90 -0.51
C SER A 114 22.02 22.63 -1.29
N ARG A 115 22.80 21.72 -0.70
CA ARG A 115 23.14 20.43 -1.34
C ARG A 115 21.90 19.59 -1.63
N MET A 116 20.92 19.59 -0.74
CA MET A 116 19.65 18.90 -0.96
C MET A 116 18.85 19.54 -2.11
N ASP A 117 18.80 20.87 -2.18
CA ASP A 117 18.08 21.60 -3.23
C ASP A 117 18.75 21.39 -4.61
N VAL A 118 20.08 21.24 -4.68
CA VAL A 118 20.78 20.82 -5.91
C VAL A 118 20.39 19.39 -6.30
N ALA A 119 20.50 18.43 -5.37
CA ALA A 119 20.16 17.03 -5.65
C ALA A 119 18.70 16.84 -6.11
N VAL A 120 17.76 17.60 -5.52
CA VAL A 120 16.36 17.62 -5.96
C VAL A 120 16.25 18.13 -7.39
N ARG A 121 16.87 19.27 -7.71
CA ARG A 121 16.82 19.86 -9.06
C ARG A 121 17.41 18.91 -10.10
N ASP A 122 18.55 18.27 -9.82
CA ASP A 122 19.19 17.32 -10.73
C ASP A 122 18.28 16.13 -11.04
N GLU A 123 17.62 15.59 -10.01
CA GLU A 123 16.69 14.47 -10.16
C GLU A 123 15.39 14.89 -10.88
N GLU A 124 14.86 16.08 -10.62
CA GLU A 124 13.72 16.64 -11.37
C GLU A 124 14.02 16.71 -12.86
N TRP A 125 15.20 17.22 -13.22
CA TRP A 125 15.66 17.26 -14.61
C TRP A 125 15.91 15.88 -15.19
N ALA A 126 16.45 14.93 -14.41
CA ALA A 126 16.62 13.55 -14.86
C ALA A 126 15.27 12.88 -15.18
N VAL A 127 14.27 13.03 -14.31
CA VAL A 127 12.90 12.55 -14.53
C VAL A 127 12.27 13.18 -15.77
N ALA A 128 12.48 14.49 -15.98
CA ALA A 128 11.97 15.20 -17.14
C ALA A 128 12.64 14.74 -18.44
N ARG A 129 13.97 14.65 -18.48
CA ARG A 129 14.75 14.17 -19.65
C ARG A 129 14.40 12.74 -20.03
N ALA A 130 14.16 11.87 -19.05
CA ALA A 130 13.74 10.50 -19.31
C ALA A 130 12.29 10.40 -19.83
N GLY A 131 11.54 11.51 -19.89
CA GLY A 131 10.16 11.55 -20.38
C GLY A 131 9.17 10.79 -19.49
N TYR A 132 9.53 10.45 -18.25
CA TYR A 132 8.70 9.61 -17.40
C TYR A 132 7.27 10.14 -17.19
N PRO A 133 7.02 11.44 -16.97
CA PRO A 133 5.67 11.95 -16.84
C PRO A 133 4.80 11.64 -18.08
N GLU A 134 5.36 11.79 -19.27
CA GLU A 134 4.67 11.56 -20.54
C GLU A 134 4.42 10.06 -20.78
N ILE A 135 5.41 9.22 -20.50
CA ILE A 135 5.25 7.76 -20.61
C ILE A 135 4.19 7.27 -19.62
N ILE A 136 4.16 7.79 -18.38
CA ILE A 136 3.13 7.48 -17.39
C ILE A 136 1.76 7.93 -17.90
N ARG A 137 1.65 9.15 -18.45
CA ARG A 137 0.41 9.68 -19.03
C ARG A 137 -0.12 8.76 -20.12
N THR A 138 0.72 8.37 -21.08
CA THR A 138 0.37 7.48 -22.18
C THR A 138 -0.05 6.09 -21.68
N ARG A 139 0.69 5.51 -20.73
CA ARG A 139 0.33 4.21 -20.12
C ARG A 139 -1.01 4.27 -19.39
N LEU A 140 -1.29 5.35 -18.65
CA LEU A 140 -2.56 5.55 -17.96
C LEU A 140 -3.72 5.78 -18.94
N ALA A 141 -3.49 6.51 -20.03
CA ALA A 141 -4.47 6.71 -21.09
C ALA A 141 -4.83 5.37 -21.77
N GLY A 142 -3.83 4.55 -22.11
CA GLY A 142 -4.03 3.22 -22.70
C GLY A 142 -4.50 2.13 -21.72
N LEU A 143 -4.51 2.39 -20.42
CA LEU A 143 -5.05 1.47 -19.41
C LEU A 143 -6.58 1.48 -19.46
N SER A 144 -7.17 0.64 -20.30
CA SER A 144 -8.62 0.43 -20.30
C SER A 144 -9.09 -0.28 -19.03
N VAL A 145 -10.11 0.27 -18.38
CA VAL A 145 -10.78 -0.35 -17.22
C VAL A 145 -11.36 -1.71 -17.59
N THR A 146 -11.81 -1.87 -18.84
CA THR A 146 -12.30 -3.13 -19.40
C THR A 146 -11.24 -4.24 -19.34
N ARG A 147 -9.95 -3.93 -19.54
CA ARG A 147 -8.86 -4.92 -19.42
C ARG A 147 -8.62 -5.38 -17.98
N MET A 148 -9.07 -4.60 -17.00
CA MET A 148 -9.05 -4.97 -15.58
C MET A 148 -10.33 -5.70 -15.14
N ARG A 149 -11.38 -5.72 -15.98
CA ARG A 149 -12.65 -6.38 -15.65
C ARG A 149 -12.46 -7.87 -15.38
N ARG A 150 -13.23 -8.38 -14.43
CA ARG A 150 -13.35 -9.81 -14.08
C ARG A 150 -14.84 -10.17 -13.96
N PRO A 151 -15.21 -11.44 -14.21
CA PRO A 151 -16.56 -11.92 -13.97
C PRO A 151 -17.00 -11.71 -12.51
N ALA A 152 -18.30 -11.52 -12.31
CA ALA A 152 -18.92 -11.37 -10.99
C ALA A 152 -18.56 -12.51 -10.02
N ALA A 153 -18.67 -13.75 -10.50
CA ALA A 153 -18.33 -14.95 -9.72
C ALA A 153 -16.88 -14.94 -9.22
N PHE A 154 -15.94 -14.52 -10.08
CA PHE A 154 -14.54 -14.38 -9.68
C PHE A 154 -14.38 -13.36 -8.56
N LEU A 155 -15.01 -12.19 -8.66
CA LEU A 155 -14.91 -11.16 -7.62
C LEU A 155 -15.52 -11.61 -6.30
N ALA A 156 -16.66 -12.31 -6.34
CA ALA A 156 -17.29 -12.89 -5.15
C ALA A 156 -16.36 -13.90 -4.46
N GLU A 157 -15.78 -14.83 -5.21
CA GLU A 157 -14.81 -15.79 -4.72
C GLU A 157 -13.57 -15.10 -4.15
N ARG A 158 -12.98 -14.14 -4.89
CA ARG A 158 -11.81 -13.38 -4.44
C ARG A 158 -12.08 -12.68 -3.11
N PHE A 159 -13.24 -12.05 -2.92
CA PHE A 159 -13.58 -11.42 -1.64
C PHE A 159 -13.78 -12.44 -0.52
N ALA A 160 -14.37 -13.60 -0.81
CA ALA A 160 -14.57 -14.67 0.16
C ALA A 160 -13.24 -15.27 0.67
N THR A 161 -12.23 -15.40 -0.20
CA THR A 161 -10.91 -15.93 0.21
C THR A 161 -9.95 -14.85 0.70
N LEU A 162 -10.15 -13.58 0.35
CA LEU A 162 -9.20 -12.48 0.60
C LEU A 162 -8.73 -12.38 2.05
N SER A 163 -9.64 -12.53 3.03
CA SER A 163 -9.26 -12.44 4.44
C SER A 163 -8.31 -13.57 4.87
N ARG A 164 -8.56 -14.80 4.41
CA ARG A 164 -7.70 -15.96 4.68
C ARG A 164 -6.37 -15.82 3.93
N ASP A 165 -6.39 -15.49 2.64
CA ASP A 165 -5.18 -15.28 1.82
C ASP A 165 -4.24 -14.24 2.46
N ARG A 166 -4.79 -13.13 2.94
CA ARG A 166 -4.01 -12.07 3.59
C ARG A 166 -3.40 -12.54 4.91
N ALA A 167 -4.16 -13.27 5.72
CA ALA A 167 -3.69 -13.79 7.00
C ALA A 167 -2.53 -14.76 6.79
N VAL A 168 -2.66 -15.70 5.85
CA VAL A 168 -1.61 -16.66 5.50
C VAL A 168 -0.36 -15.92 5.02
N ARG A 169 -0.50 -14.99 4.06
CA ARG A 169 0.66 -14.22 3.54
C ARG A 169 1.37 -13.42 4.63
N LEU A 170 0.62 -12.82 5.56
CA LEU A 170 1.20 -12.07 6.66
C LEU A 170 1.92 -13.00 7.65
N ASP A 171 1.29 -14.10 8.04
CA ASP A 171 1.87 -15.09 8.95
C ASP A 171 3.15 -15.70 8.37
N THR A 172 3.12 -16.15 7.11
CA THR A 172 4.31 -16.64 6.39
C THR A 172 5.42 -15.59 6.38
N ALA A 173 5.08 -14.33 6.10
CA ALA A 173 6.07 -13.25 6.07
C ALA A 173 6.66 -12.94 7.45
N LEU A 174 5.88 -13.07 8.53
CA LEU A 174 6.34 -12.85 9.91
C LEU A 174 7.21 -14.01 10.41
N ARG A 175 6.82 -15.25 10.14
CA ARG A 175 7.63 -16.44 10.47
C ARG A 175 8.96 -16.48 9.74
N GLY A 176 8.99 -15.96 8.52
CA GLY A 176 10.21 -15.85 7.72
C GLY A 176 11.17 -14.74 8.14
N LEU A 177 10.88 -13.97 9.21
CA LEU A 177 11.78 -12.94 9.71
C LEU A 177 12.78 -13.53 10.68
N SER A 178 14.05 -13.14 10.51
CA SER A 178 15.05 -13.37 11.54
C SER A 178 14.67 -12.70 12.88
N PRO A 179 15.12 -13.23 14.04
CA PRO A 179 14.93 -12.60 15.36
C PRO A 179 15.42 -11.15 15.41
N GLU A 180 16.43 -10.89 14.58
CA GLU A 180 17.15 -9.65 14.35
C GLU A 180 16.76 -9.04 12.99
N ALA A 181 15.47 -9.06 12.63
CA ALA A 181 14.93 -8.63 11.33
C ALA A 181 15.76 -7.51 10.67
N THR A 182 16.38 -7.88 9.54
CA THR A 182 17.28 -7.05 8.76
C THR A 182 16.51 -5.94 8.03
N ARG A 183 17.27 -4.97 7.52
CA ARG A 183 16.71 -3.88 6.70
C ARG A 183 15.96 -4.40 5.47
N LYS A 184 16.50 -5.42 4.79
CA LYS A 184 15.88 -6.01 3.60
C LYS A 184 14.57 -6.73 3.96
N GLU A 185 14.55 -7.49 5.04
CA GLU A 185 13.35 -8.19 5.53
C GLU A 185 12.25 -7.21 5.94
N LEU A 186 12.57 -6.18 6.74
CA LEU A 186 11.61 -5.15 7.15
C LEU A 186 11.07 -4.34 5.95
N HIS A 187 11.91 -4.09 4.94
CA HIS A 187 11.47 -3.44 3.71
C HIS A 187 10.50 -4.32 2.91
N ARG A 188 10.80 -5.61 2.75
CA ARG A 188 9.90 -6.58 2.10
C ARG A 188 8.57 -6.66 2.83
N LEU A 189 8.59 -6.73 4.17
CA LEU A 189 7.38 -6.69 4.98
C LEU A 189 6.58 -5.40 4.77
N ARG A 190 7.22 -4.23 4.72
CA ARG A 190 6.54 -2.94 4.43
C ARG A 190 5.82 -2.98 3.07
N LEU A 191 6.43 -3.58 2.04
CA LEU A 191 5.81 -3.71 0.72
C LEU A 191 4.60 -4.65 0.76
N LEU A 192 4.70 -5.78 1.47
CA LEU A 192 3.57 -6.67 1.70
C LEU A 192 2.43 -5.95 2.42
N ILE A 193 2.71 -5.31 3.57
CA ILE A 193 1.71 -4.55 4.34
C ILE A 193 1.04 -3.47 3.48
N LYS A 194 1.78 -2.80 2.61
CA LYS A 194 1.20 -1.85 1.63
C LYS A 194 0.21 -2.54 0.70
N SER A 195 0.58 -3.67 0.10
CA SER A 195 -0.31 -4.45 -0.79
C SER A 195 -1.56 -4.93 -0.04
N LEU A 196 -1.38 -5.54 1.14
CA LEU A 196 -2.49 -6.02 1.99
C LEU A 196 -3.43 -4.87 2.41
N ARG A 197 -2.88 -3.69 2.76
CA ARG A 197 -3.69 -2.51 3.09
C ARG A 197 -4.52 -2.06 1.91
N TYR A 198 -3.94 -1.94 0.72
CA TYR A 198 -4.71 -1.52 -0.45
C TYR A 198 -5.81 -2.55 -0.76
N GLN A 199 -5.53 -3.85 -0.68
CA GLN A 199 -6.56 -4.88 -0.84
C GLN A 199 -7.67 -4.78 0.25
N ALA A 200 -7.30 -4.44 1.48
CA ALA A 200 -8.27 -4.19 2.55
C ALA A 200 -9.13 -2.93 2.27
N GLU A 201 -8.53 -1.86 1.74
CA GLU A 201 -9.25 -0.66 1.28
C GLU A 201 -10.25 -1.01 0.16
N ILE A 202 -9.86 -1.84 -0.81
CA ILE A 202 -10.75 -2.35 -1.87
C ILE A 202 -11.96 -3.08 -1.29
N ALA A 203 -11.72 -4.01 -0.36
CA ALA A 203 -12.80 -4.76 0.29
C ALA A 203 -13.73 -3.86 1.09
N LEU A 204 -13.17 -2.87 1.80
CA LEU A 204 -13.95 -1.91 2.57
C LEU A 204 -14.84 -1.07 1.66
N GLU A 205 -14.29 -0.59 0.54
CA GLU A 205 -15.02 0.18 -0.47
C GLU A 205 -16.15 -0.64 -1.14
N ALA A 206 -15.97 -1.96 -1.25
CA ALA A 206 -16.99 -2.89 -1.74
C ALA A 206 -18.00 -3.34 -0.67
N GLY A 207 -17.93 -2.81 0.56
CA GLY A 207 -18.82 -3.17 1.67
C GLY A 207 -18.55 -4.56 2.29
N ARG A 208 -17.37 -5.13 2.06
CA ARG A 208 -16.95 -6.47 2.52
C ARG A 208 -15.72 -6.44 3.43
N GLY A 209 -15.18 -5.25 3.70
CA GLY A 209 -13.96 -5.06 4.48
C GLY A 209 -14.22 -4.55 5.89
N ASP A 210 -13.22 -4.70 6.74
CA ASP A 210 -13.24 -4.23 8.13
C ASP A 210 -12.41 -2.94 8.26
N PRO A 211 -13.03 -1.80 8.67
CA PRO A 211 -12.32 -0.55 8.95
C PRO A 211 -11.18 -0.70 9.98
N ARG A 212 -11.34 -1.56 11.00
CA ARG A 212 -10.35 -1.75 12.07
C ARG A 212 -9.09 -2.39 11.52
N MET A 213 -9.24 -3.43 10.70
CA MET A 213 -8.14 -4.02 9.95
C MET A 213 -7.38 -2.99 9.09
N VAL A 214 -8.10 -2.15 8.32
CA VAL A 214 -7.46 -1.09 7.52
C VAL A 214 -6.68 -0.12 8.41
N ALA A 215 -7.25 0.29 9.55
CA ALA A 215 -6.58 1.17 10.50
C ALA A 215 -5.32 0.52 11.09
N ALA A 216 -5.39 -0.76 11.44
CA ALA A 216 -4.27 -1.50 12.00
C ALA A 216 -3.12 -1.67 10.99
N LEU A 217 -3.43 -2.01 9.73
CA LEU A 217 -2.46 -2.04 8.64
C LEU A 217 -1.84 -0.65 8.38
N LYS A 218 -2.62 0.43 8.48
CA LYS A 218 -2.08 1.81 8.39
C LYS A 218 -1.10 2.12 9.51
N ARG A 219 -1.40 1.73 10.76
CA ARG A 219 -0.50 1.92 11.91
C ARG A 219 0.83 1.17 11.69
N LEU A 220 0.78 -0.10 11.34
CA LEU A 220 1.97 -0.90 11.06
C LEU A 220 2.78 -0.34 9.88
N GLN A 221 2.10 0.04 8.79
CA GLN A 221 2.73 0.67 7.64
C GLN A 221 3.45 1.97 8.04
N ARG A 222 2.88 2.77 8.95
CA ARG A 222 3.51 4.00 9.45
C ARG A 222 4.82 3.68 10.17
N THR A 223 4.79 2.75 11.13
CA THR A 223 6.00 2.38 11.89
C THR A 223 7.12 1.84 11.00
N LEU A 224 6.80 0.91 10.09
CA LEU A 224 7.77 0.40 9.12
C LEU A 224 8.20 1.47 8.11
N GLY A 225 7.28 2.39 7.81
CA GLY A 225 7.50 3.53 6.92
C GLY A 225 8.53 4.50 7.47
N ASP A 226 8.35 4.95 8.69
CA ASP A 226 9.26 5.88 9.35
C ASP A 226 10.67 5.29 9.42
N TYR A 227 10.79 4.01 9.77
CA TYR A 227 12.07 3.30 9.73
C TYR A 227 12.73 3.30 8.34
N CYS A 228 11.99 2.91 7.31
CA CYS A 228 12.51 2.87 5.95
C CYS A 228 12.93 4.26 5.45
N ASP A 229 12.19 5.29 5.84
CA ASP A 229 12.50 6.67 5.46
C ASP A 229 13.80 7.12 6.18
N ARG A 230 14.00 6.79 7.46
CA ARG A 230 15.30 7.05 8.17
C ARG A 230 16.48 6.29 7.57
N ASP A 231 16.27 5.05 7.16
CA ASP A 231 17.28 4.27 6.43
C ASP A 231 17.64 4.92 5.08
N GLN A 232 16.66 5.46 4.35
CA GLN A 232 16.91 6.23 3.12
C GLN A 232 17.64 7.54 3.40
N PHE A 233 17.24 8.29 4.43
CA PHE A 233 17.88 9.55 4.80
C PHE A 233 19.33 9.36 5.21
N LEU A 234 19.64 8.30 5.97
CA LEU A 234 21.02 8.01 6.35
C LEU A 234 21.90 7.74 5.11
N ARG A 235 21.39 7.01 4.12
CA ARG A 235 22.10 6.79 2.85
C ARG A 235 22.29 8.08 2.08
N LEU A 236 21.25 8.91 1.97
CA LEU A 236 21.32 10.18 1.25
C LEU A 236 22.25 11.18 1.94
N ALA A 237 22.19 11.28 3.27
CA ALA A 237 23.09 12.12 4.05
C ALA A 237 24.55 11.72 3.86
N ARG A 238 24.84 10.42 3.71
CA ARG A 238 26.19 9.95 3.33
C ARG A 238 26.52 10.28 1.88
N LYS A 239 25.60 10.03 0.94
CA LYS A 239 25.83 10.25 -0.50
C LYS A 239 26.08 11.73 -0.82
N LEU A 240 25.40 12.63 -0.14
CA LEU A 240 25.46 14.08 -0.36
C LEU A 240 26.40 14.79 0.61
N ASP A 241 27.14 14.03 1.43
CA ASP A 241 28.05 14.56 2.44
C ASP A 241 27.43 15.67 3.32
N LEU A 242 26.30 15.35 3.94
CA LEU A 242 25.56 16.27 4.79
C LEU A 242 26.12 16.27 6.22
N ALA A 243 26.26 17.45 6.82
CA ALA A 243 26.74 17.61 8.19
C ALA A 243 25.80 16.94 9.20
N CYS A 244 24.49 16.92 8.94
CA CYS A 244 23.49 16.29 9.80
C CYS A 244 23.57 14.75 9.87
N ARG A 245 24.50 14.10 9.15
CA ARG A 245 24.59 12.63 9.04
C ARG A 245 24.60 11.91 10.40
N ASN A 246 25.33 12.43 11.38
CA ASN A 246 25.43 11.81 12.71
C ASN A 246 24.10 11.82 13.46
N GLU A 247 23.32 12.89 13.34
CA GLU A 247 21.98 12.98 13.92
C GLU A 247 21.01 12.01 13.24
N VAL A 248 21.02 11.96 11.91
CA VAL A 248 20.19 11.02 11.14
C VAL A 248 20.54 9.56 11.49
N LYS A 249 21.81 9.25 11.78
CA LYS A 249 22.25 7.93 12.24
C LYS A 249 21.64 7.57 13.61
N LYS A 250 21.58 8.51 14.56
CA LYS A 250 20.93 8.31 15.86
C LYS A 250 19.44 7.99 15.67
N GLU A 251 18.76 8.73 14.80
CA GLU A 251 17.35 8.47 14.48
C GLU A 251 17.12 7.10 13.86
N TYR A 252 17.93 6.76 12.86
CA TYR A 252 17.87 5.47 12.20
C TYR A 252 17.92 4.33 13.22
N ARG A 253 18.83 4.38 14.20
CA ARG A 253 18.93 3.37 15.26
C ARG A 253 17.63 3.28 16.08
N ARG A 254 17.08 4.42 16.52
CA ARG A 254 15.82 4.48 17.28
C ARG A 254 14.64 3.90 16.50
N TYR A 255 14.48 4.29 15.23
CA TYR A 255 13.38 3.81 14.41
C TYR A 255 13.55 2.34 14.00
N ARG A 256 14.79 1.85 13.86
CA ARG A 256 15.07 0.42 13.66
C ARG A 256 14.57 -0.42 14.83
N GLN A 257 14.89 0.00 16.07
CA GLN A 257 14.41 -0.67 17.28
C GLN A 257 12.88 -0.66 17.35
N ARG A 258 12.24 0.49 17.08
CA ARG A 258 10.77 0.60 17.05
C ARG A 258 10.13 -0.32 16.01
N ALA A 259 10.69 -0.39 14.80
CA ALA A 259 10.19 -1.28 13.75
C ALA A 259 10.31 -2.75 14.14
N ARG A 260 11.46 -3.18 14.66
CA ARG A 260 11.66 -4.55 15.15
C ARG A 260 10.69 -4.88 16.30
N ALA A 261 10.52 -3.98 17.26
CA ALA A 261 9.59 -4.17 18.37
C ALA A 261 8.13 -4.29 17.89
N ALA A 262 7.71 -3.44 16.95
CA ALA A 262 6.36 -3.50 16.39
C ALA A 262 6.08 -4.82 15.65
N VAL A 263 7.07 -5.34 14.93
CA VAL A 263 6.97 -6.64 14.26
C VAL A 263 6.93 -7.79 15.27
N ARG A 264 7.76 -7.77 16.32
CA ARG A 264 7.73 -8.79 17.38
C ARG A 264 6.38 -8.87 18.09
N LYS A 265 5.74 -7.71 18.32
CA LYS A 265 4.38 -7.64 18.89
C LYS A 265 3.30 -8.31 18.02
N LEU A 266 3.59 -8.63 16.76
CA LEU A 266 2.68 -9.29 15.83
C LEU A 266 2.91 -10.81 15.71
N GLY A 267 3.76 -11.43 16.56
CA GLY A 267 4.26 -12.82 16.46
C GLY A 267 3.24 -13.97 16.17
N PRO A 268 3.70 -15.22 15.97
CA PRO A 268 2.94 -16.33 15.37
C PRO A 268 1.73 -16.83 16.22
N PRO A 269 0.77 -17.59 15.63
CA PRO A 269 -0.65 -17.24 15.71
C PRO A 269 -1.52 -18.15 16.61
N GLN A 270 -2.21 -17.52 17.57
CA GLN A 270 -3.66 -17.67 17.68
C GLN A 270 -4.38 -16.33 17.53
N SER A 271 -3.63 -15.22 17.55
CA SER A 271 -4.19 -13.90 17.85
C SER A 271 -3.99 -12.86 16.75
N SER A 272 -3.38 -13.18 15.60
CA SER A 272 -2.92 -12.14 14.65
C SER A 272 -4.06 -11.37 13.99
N LEU A 273 -5.26 -11.97 13.87
CA LEU A 273 -6.49 -11.27 13.49
C LEU A 273 -7.23 -10.69 14.71
N ILE A 274 -7.10 -11.29 15.89
CA ILE A 274 -7.69 -10.78 17.15
C ILE A 274 -6.98 -9.48 17.58
N ALA A 275 -5.67 -9.38 17.39
CA ALA A 275 -4.86 -8.21 17.68
C ALA A 275 -5.03 -7.07 16.66
N LEU A 276 -5.65 -7.36 15.51
CA LEU A 276 -5.97 -6.38 14.47
C LEU A 276 -7.49 -6.10 14.35
N ARG A 277 -8.34 -6.84 15.08
CA ARG A 277 -9.79 -6.60 15.29
C ARG A 277 -10.03 -5.64 16.45
#